data_AF-A0A7Z0I2P5-F1
#
_entry.id   AF-A0A7Z0I2P5-F1
#
_cell.length_a   1.000
_cell.length_b   1.000
_cell.length_c   1.000
_cell.angle_alpha   90.00
_cell.angle_beta   90.00
_cell.angle_gamma   90.00
#
_symmetry.space_group_name_H-M   'P 1'
#
loop_
_entity.id
_entity.type
_entity.pdbx_description
1 polymer ?
#
loop_
_entity_poly.entity_id
_entity_poly.type
_entity_poly.pdbx_seq_one_letter_code
_entity_poly.pdbx_strand_id
1 'polypeptide(L)'
;MLAQTHMFQRGDVWYWRRKARGFSTRIIDLQISLRTTNRQRAVMIARRVTAESDDVMEAVKQSQMTLEEAKAFLRAVISRETELLERQRMVIAMDMGPGNPALFIARQSG
;
A
#
# COMPACT_ATOMS: atom_id res chain seq x y z
N MET A 1 -6.54 -17.72 -5.03
CA MET A 1 -5.70 -16.69 -4.38
C MET A 1 -4.78 -16.10 -5.44
N LEU A 2 -5.04 -14.87 -5.92
CA LEU A 2 -4.13 -14.23 -6.88
C LEU A 2 -2.83 -13.87 -6.14
N ALA A 3 -1.73 -14.50 -6.55
CA ALA A 3 -0.40 -14.19 -6.04
C ALA A 3 -0.17 -12.68 -6.20
N GLN A 4 0.22 -12.00 -5.12
CA GLN A 4 0.57 -10.58 -5.20
C GLN A 4 1.97 -10.48 -5.79
N THR A 5 2.03 -10.42 -7.11
CA THR A 5 3.23 -10.58 -7.95
C THR A 5 4.36 -9.59 -7.65
N HIS A 6 4.11 -8.56 -6.83
CA HIS A 6 5.06 -7.47 -6.57
C HIS A 6 5.32 -7.18 -5.09
N MET A 7 4.76 -7.97 -4.16
CA MET A 7 4.91 -7.71 -2.73
C MET A 7 5.87 -8.71 -2.07
N PHE A 8 6.76 -8.21 -1.23
CA PHE A 8 7.63 -9.04 -0.38
C PHE A 8 7.85 -8.40 0.99
N GLN A 9 8.27 -9.19 1.97
CA GLN A 9 8.53 -8.72 3.33
C GLN A 9 10.05 -8.66 3.58
N ARG A 10 10.51 -7.61 4.25
CA ARG A 10 11.89 -7.51 4.74
C ARG A 10 11.87 -7.08 6.21
N GLY A 11 12.26 -7.99 7.10
CA GLY A 11 12.02 -7.83 8.54
C GLY A 11 10.51 -7.79 8.79
N ASP A 12 10.04 -6.76 9.50
CA ASP A 12 8.61 -6.59 9.78
C ASP A 12 7.87 -5.74 8.76
N VAL A 13 8.58 -5.12 7.80
CA VAL A 13 8.00 -4.15 6.87
C VAL A 13 7.75 -4.78 5.51
N TRP A 14 6.58 -4.50 4.95
CA TRP A 14 6.23 -4.90 3.58
C TRP A 14 6.78 -3.92 2.55
N TYR A 15 7.23 -4.46 1.43
CA TYR A 15 7.80 -3.74 0.29
C TYR A 15 7.07 -4.14 -0.99
N TRP A 16 7.02 -3.20 -1.92
CA TRP A 16 6.57 -3.41 -3.28
C TRP A 16 7.76 -3.24 -4.23
N ARG A 17 7.90 -4.15 -5.20
CA ARG A 17 8.94 -4.08 -6.22
C ARG A 17 8.44 -4.55 -7.58
N ARG A 18 8.77 -3.77 -8.61
CA ARG A 18 8.54 -4.11 -10.01
C ARG A 18 9.79 -3.80 -10.83
N LYS A 19 10.10 -4.72 -11.75
CA LYS A 19 11.19 -4.58 -12.71
C LYS A 19 10.64 -4.61 -14.13
N ALA A 20 11.23 -3.82 -15.02
CA ALA A 20 11.05 -3.99 -16.46
C ALA A 20 12.36 -3.77 -17.21
N ARG A 21 12.43 -4.31 -18.42
CA ARG A 21 13.49 -3.99 -19.37
C ARG A 21 13.12 -2.68 -20.07
N GLY A 22 14.05 -1.73 -20.08
CA GLY A 22 13.96 -0.54 -20.93
C GLY A 22 14.26 -0.87 -22.39
N PHE A 23 14.03 0.11 -23.28
CA PHE A 23 14.32 -0.01 -24.71
C PHE A 23 15.83 -0.06 -25.02
N SER A 24 16.65 0.66 -24.25
CA SER A 24 18.10 0.38 -24.18
C SER A 24 18.34 -0.58 -23.02
N THR A 25 19.49 -1.26 -22.97
CA THR A 25 19.91 -2.29 -22.00
C THR A 25 19.78 -1.95 -20.50
N ARG A 26 19.21 -0.80 -20.13
CA ARG A 26 18.85 -0.42 -18.77
C ARG A 26 17.67 -1.22 -18.24
N ILE A 27 17.83 -1.71 -17.01
CA ILE A 27 16.76 -2.32 -16.22
C ILE A 27 16.13 -1.21 -15.39
N ILE A 28 14.81 -1.04 -15.51
CA ILE A 28 14.03 -0.20 -14.62
C ILE A 28 13.71 -1.05 -13.38
N ASP A 29 14.14 -0.60 -12.20
CA ASP A 29 13.90 -1.28 -10.92
C ASP A 29 13.27 -0.29 -9.93
N LEU A 30 11.97 -0.45 -9.71
CA LEU A 30 11.20 0.32 -8.75
C LEU A 30 10.98 -0.54 -7.51
N GLN A 31 11.58 -0.15 -6.38
CA GLN A 31 11.41 -0.79 -5.09
C GLN A 31 11.07 0.27 -4.03
N ILE A 32 9.96 0.09 -3.32
CA ILE A 32 9.46 1.06 -2.35
C ILE A 32 8.86 0.35 -1.14
N SER A 33 9.09 0.89 0.06
CA SER A 33 8.47 0.41 1.29
C SER A 33 6.98 0.80 1.32
N LEU A 34 6.12 -0.15 1.70
CA LEU A 34 4.70 0.09 1.94
C LEU A 34 4.42 0.67 3.35
N ARG A 35 5.47 0.91 4.14
CA ARG A 35 5.43 1.53 5.48
C ARG A 35 4.44 0.88 6.45
N THR A 36 4.19 -0.41 6.30
CA THR A 36 3.26 -1.14 7.16
C THR A 36 3.81 -2.52 7.47
N THR A 37 3.49 -3.00 8.68
CA THR A 37 3.72 -4.38 9.13
C THR A 37 2.47 -5.24 8.94
N ASN A 38 1.30 -4.62 8.78
CA ASN A 38 0.04 -5.32 8.60
C ASN A 38 -0.10 -5.81 7.16
N ARG A 39 -0.15 -7.13 6.99
CA ARG A 39 -0.28 -7.77 5.67
C ARG A 39 -1.50 -7.29 4.89
N GLN A 40 -2.68 -7.17 5.50
CA GLN A 40 -3.90 -6.75 4.80
C GLN A 40 -3.79 -5.31 4.28
N ARG A 41 -3.20 -4.41 5.08
CA ARG A 41 -2.91 -3.03 4.61
C ARG A 41 -1.90 -3.05 3.47
N ALA A 42 -0.84 -3.85 3.59
CA ALA A 42 0.16 -4.00 2.55
C ALA A 42 -0.48 -4.49 1.23
N VAL A 43 -1.39 -5.45 1.29
CA VAL A 43 -2.18 -5.93 0.13
C VAL A 43 -2.92 -4.78 -0.56
N MET A 44 -3.66 -3.98 0.22
CA MET A 44 -4.49 -2.89 -0.33
C MET A 44 -3.62 -1.82 -1.00
N ILE A 45 -2.55 -1.39 -0.32
CA ILE A 45 -1.62 -0.40 -0.85
C ILE A 45 -0.91 -0.96 -2.09
N ALA A 46 -0.42 -2.21 -2.06
CA ALA A 46 0.27 -2.85 -3.18
C ALA A 46 -0.60 -2.93 -4.44
N ARG A 47 -1.92 -3.19 -4.29
CA ARG A 47 -2.86 -3.18 -5.41
C ARG A 47 -2.97 -1.80 -6.04
N ARG A 48 -3.11 -0.74 -5.23
CA ARG A 48 -3.13 0.63 -5.75
C ARG A 48 -1.84 1.00 -6.46
N VAL A 49 -0.70 0.75 -5.81
CA VAL A 49 0.63 1.03 -6.36
C VAL A 49 0.85 0.27 -7.68
N THR A 50 0.37 -0.97 -7.78
CA THR A 50 0.47 -1.75 -9.03
C THR A 50 -0.28 -1.07 -10.16
N ALA A 51 -1.53 -0.64 -9.94
CA ALA A 51 -2.33 0.05 -10.94
C ALA A 51 -1.68 1.36 -11.39
N GLU A 52 -1.24 2.21 -10.45
CA GLU A 52 -0.57 3.48 -10.75
C GLU A 52 0.81 3.28 -11.40
N SER A 53 1.46 2.13 -11.18
CA SER A 53 2.79 1.87 -11.71
C SER A 53 2.81 1.60 -13.21
N ASP A 54 1.68 1.22 -13.83
CA ASP A 54 1.64 0.96 -15.28
C ASP A 54 1.99 2.24 -16.07
N ASP A 55 1.34 3.36 -15.75
CA ASP A 55 1.59 4.66 -16.39
C ASP A 55 3.00 5.18 -16.09
N VAL A 56 3.45 5.05 -14.84
CA VAL A 56 4.80 5.46 -14.41
C VAL A 56 5.87 4.67 -15.17
N MET A 57 5.70 3.35 -15.31
CA MET A 57 6.66 2.51 -16.01
C MET A 57 6.73 2.88 -17.49
N GLU A 58 5.62 3.25 -18.11
CA GLU A 58 5.60 3.70 -19.49
C GLU A 58 6.27 5.07 -19.65
N ALA A 59 5.99 6.04 -18.78
CA ALA A 59 6.65 7.34 -18.77
C ALA A 59 8.18 7.22 -18.58
N VAL A 60 8.64 6.31 -17.72
CA VAL A 60 10.08 6.05 -17.53
C VAL A 60 10.70 5.40 -18.77
N LYS A 61 10.01 4.45 -19.42
CA LYS A 61 10.50 3.84 -20.68
C LYS A 61 10.63 4.88 -21.80
N GLN A 62 9.69 5.82 -21.87
CA GLN A 62 9.67 6.90 -22.86
C GLN A 62 10.61 8.07 -22.49
N SER A 63 11.39 7.95 -21.40
CA SER A 63 12.28 8.99 -20.89
C SER A 63 11.57 10.32 -20.57
N GLN A 64 10.26 10.28 -20.32
CA GLN A 64 9.44 11.42 -19.89
C GLN A 64 9.49 11.63 -18.37
N MET A 65 9.96 10.61 -17.64
CA MET A 65 10.09 10.61 -16.19
C MET A 65 11.38 9.91 -15.79
N THR A 66 12.13 10.51 -14.87
CA THR A 66 13.32 9.87 -14.27
C THR A 66 12.91 8.79 -13.27
N LEU A 67 13.86 7.91 -12.92
CA LEU A 67 13.59 6.86 -11.93
C LEU A 67 13.33 7.45 -10.53
N GLU A 68 14.01 8.55 -10.20
CA GLU A 68 13.85 9.30 -8.96
C GLU A 68 12.44 9.90 -8.85
N GLU A 69 11.96 10.54 -9.93
CA GLU A 69 10.59 11.08 -10.01
C GLU A 69 9.54 9.98 -9.91
N ALA A 70 9.73 8.86 -10.60
CA ALA A 70 8.87 7.69 -10.49
C ALA A 70 8.78 7.17 -9.06
N LYS A 71 9.91 7.06 -8.35
CA LYS A 71 9.94 6.66 -6.94
C LYS A 71 9.25 7.70 -6.05
N ALA A 72 9.43 8.99 -6.31
CA ALA A 72 8.79 10.06 -5.56
C ALA A 72 7.26 10.02 -5.73
N PHE A 73 6.79 9.88 -6.96
CA PHE A 73 5.37 9.74 -7.29
C PHE A 73 4.75 8.54 -6.57
N LEU A 74 5.35 7.36 -6.70
CA LEU A 74 4.80 6.15 -6.05
C LEU A 74 4.87 6.22 -4.52
N ARG A 75 5.84 6.92 -3.93
CA ARG A 75 5.84 7.22 -2.48
C ARG A 75 4.68 8.13 -2.09
N ALA A 76 4.32 9.10 -2.92
CA ALA A 76 3.17 9.97 -2.68
C ALA A 76 1.86 9.16 -2.74
N VAL A 77 1.73 8.25 -3.71
CA VAL A 77 0.60 7.29 -3.77
C VAL A 77 0.50 6.49 -2.48
N ILE A 78 1.60 5.92 -2.00
CA ILE A 78 1.62 5.13 -0.75
C ILE A 78 1.20 5.99 0.45
N SER A 79 1.67 7.24 0.56
CA SER A 79 1.29 8.14 1.65
C SER A 79 -0.22 8.39 1.65
N ARG A 80 -0.76 8.74 0.48
CA ARG A 80 -2.20 8.99 0.29
C ARG A 80 -3.06 7.80 0.68
N GLU A 81 -2.69 6.60 0.23
CA GLU A 81 -3.44 5.38 0.55
C GLU A 81 -3.33 5.01 2.03
N THR A 82 -2.17 5.24 2.64
CA THR A 82 -1.99 5.00 4.09
C THR A 82 -2.90 5.94 4.89
N GLU A 83 -2.93 7.22 4.56
CA GLU A 83 -3.80 8.22 5.20
C GLU A 83 -5.29 7.87 5.02
N LEU A 84 -5.68 7.41 3.83
CA LEU A 84 -7.06 7.01 3.56
C LEU A 84 -7.49 5.81 4.41
N LEU A 85 -6.64 4.78 4.50
CA LEU A 85 -6.89 3.62 5.35
C LEU A 85 -6.93 3.97 6.84
N GLU A 86 -6.11 4.93 7.27
CA GLU A 86 -6.14 5.42 8.65
C GLU A 86 -7.42 6.19 8.96
N ARG A 87 -7.86 7.07 8.06
CA ARG A 87 -9.14 7.79 8.19
C ARG A 87 -10.33 6.82 8.23
N GLN A 88 -10.36 5.83 7.34
CA GLN A 88 -11.41 4.80 7.35
C GLN A 88 -11.46 4.04 8.68
N ARG A 89 -10.30 3.69 9.26
CA ARG A 89 -10.23 3.08 10.59
C ARG A 89 -10.81 3.99 11.66
N MET A 90 -10.50 5.29 11.63
CA MET A 90 -11.03 6.24 12.62
C MET A 90 -12.54 6.36 12.52
N VAL A 91 -13.11 6.42 11.31
CA VAL A 91 -14.57 6.47 11.11
C VAL A 91 -15.24 5.23 11.67
N ILE A 92 -14.72 4.04 11.38
CA ILE A 92 -15.24 2.78 11.93
C ILE A 92 -15.12 2.77 13.47
N ALA A 93 -14.02 3.25 14.03
CA ALA A 93 -13.82 3.33 15.47
C ALA A 93 -14.78 4.33 16.15
N MET A 94 -15.14 5.42 15.47
CA MET A 94 -16.11 6.42 15.95
C MET A 94 -17.54 5.89 15.89
N ASP A 95 -17.90 5.16 14.83
CA ASP A 95 -19.19 4.47 14.70
C ASP A 95 -19.36 3.38 15.79
N MET A 96 -18.25 2.78 16.21
CA MET A 96 -18.16 1.76 17.26
C MET A 96 -17.80 2.33 18.65
N GLY A 97 -18.07 3.61 18.93
CA GLY A 97 -17.71 4.31 20.18
C GLY A 97 -18.09 3.57 21.49
N PRO A 98 -17.54 3.98 22.66
CA PRO A 98 -17.67 3.27 23.93
C PRO A 98 -19.11 3.35 24.45
N GLY A 99 -19.95 2.47 23.95
CA GLY A 99 -21.40 2.57 24.12
C GLY A 99 -22.12 1.38 23.52
N ASN A 100 -21.62 0.16 23.76
CA ASN A 100 -22.46 -1.02 23.64
C ASN A 100 -22.97 -1.42 25.03
N PRO A 101 -24.17 -0.98 25.46
CA PRO A 101 -24.77 -1.44 26.71
C PRO A 101 -25.08 -2.95 26.71
N ALA A 102 -25.05 -3.64 25.56
CA ALA A 102 -25.30 -5.07 25.50
C ALA A 102 -24.18 -5.93 26.08
N LEU A 103 -22.99 -5.38 26.34
CA LEU A 103 -21.90 -6.09 27.02
C LEU A 103 -21.91 -5.92 28.56
N PHE A 104 -22.69 -4.97 29.10
CA PHE A 104 -22.74 -4.75 30.55
C PHE A 104 -23.81 -5.60 31.26
N ILE A 105 -24.83 -6.07 30.53
CA ILE A 105 -25.94 -6.87 31.11
C ILE A 105 -25.63 -8.37 31.19
N ALA A 106 -24.54 -8.85 30.57
CA ALA A 106 -24.17 -10.28 30.60
C ALA A 106 -23.32 -10.69 31.82
N ARG A 107 -23.02 -9.78 32.76
CA ARG A 107 -22.09 -10.06 33.88
C ARG A 107 -22.68 -9.94 35.29
N GLN A 108 -24.01 -9.75 35.42
CA GLN A 108 -24.70 -9.76 36.73
C GLN A 108 -25.80 -10.83 36.84
N SER A 109 -25.76 -11.87 36.00
CA SER A 109 -26.64 -13.02 36.12
C SER A 109 -25.80 -14.29 36.13
N GLY A 110 -25.16 -14.54 37.27
CA GLY A 110 -24.36 -15.72 37.58
C GLY A 110 -23.97 -15.69 39.05
#